data_AF-A0A7Y7IU08-F1
#
_entry.id   AF-A0A7Y7IU08-F1
#
_cell.length_a   1.000
_cell.length_b   1.000
_cell.length_c   1.000
_cell.angle_alpha   90.00
_cell.angle_beta   90.00
_cell.angle_gamma   90.00
#
_symmetry.space_group_name_H-M   'P 1'
#
loop_
_entity.id
_entity.type
_entity.pdbx_description
1 polymer ?
#
loop_
_entity_poly.entity_id
_entity_poly.type
_entity_poly.pdbx_seq_one_letter_code
_entity_poly.pdbx_strand_id
1 'polypeptide(L)'
;MEVEMRSPALGDTSDYGALEEIANTSSTPVLLNYSQHYTLLADLVSEARDAFNGVTIFARFSGPYMLSLPKSLLAPDVFLGHDPHTWLAGVPDPGPVLLISDHFRRDTIERGDNSLTCQAWGIENDTFTSWFSRAQVTASLGSITYGHDAAEEWLDHAA
;
A
#
# COMPACT_ATOMS: atom_id res chain seq x y z
N MET A 1 20.41 -22.31 50.06
CA MET A 1 19.85 -22.84 48.81
C MET A 1 19.98 -21.71 47.79
N GLU A 2 21.12 -21.66 47.10
CA GLU A 2 21.38 -20.65 46.07
C GLU A 2 20.72 -21.09 44.78
N VAL A 3 19.90 -20.20 44.20
CA VAL A 3 19.31 -20.41 42.87
C VAL A 3 20.27 -19.81 41.86
N GLU A 4 21.06 -20.66 41.23
CA GLU A 4 21.92 -20.31 40.10
C GLU A 4 21.02 -19.90 38.92
N MET A 5 20.96 -18.60 38.61
CA MET A 5 20.29 -18.11 37.41
C MET A 5 21.11 -18.49 36.18
N ARG A 6 20.84 -19.68 35.64
CA ARG A 6 21.35 -20.06 34.32
C ARG A 6 20.61 -19.28 33.25
N SER A 7 21.33 -18.36 32.61
CA SER A 7 20.87 -17.77 31.35
C SER A 7 20.71 -18.90 30.32
N PRO A 8 19.60 -18.95 29.55
CA PRO A 8 19.46 -19.94 28.49
C PRO A 8 20.61 -19.77 27.50
N ALA A 9 21.16 -20.89 27.01
CA ALA A 9 22.14 -20.86 25.94
C ALA A 9 21.53 -20.16 24.72
N LEU A 10 22.19 -19.10 24.25
CA LEU A 10 21.90 -18.48 22.96
C LEU A 10 22.10 -19.58 21.91
N GLY A 11 21.02 -20.07 21.31
CA GLY A 11 21.11 -21.04 20.22
C GLY A 11 21.88 -20.44 19.05
N ASP A 12 22.67 -21.27 18.35
CA ASP A 12 23.52 -20.90 17.20
C ASP A 12 22.77 -20.29 15.99
N THR A 13 21.46 -20.09 16.08
CA THR A 13 20.72 -19.19 15.18
C THR A 13 20.73 -17.81 15.81
N SER A 14 21.85 -17.12 15.61
CA SER A 14 21.99 -15.70 15.92
C SER A 14 20.72 -14.96 15.49
N ASP A 15 20.05 -14.25 16.40
CA ASP A 15 18.94 -13.35 16.07
C ASP A 15 19.34 -12.37 14.94
N TYR A 16 20.65 -12.13 14.75
CA TYR A 16 21.18 -11.36 13.62
C TYR A 16 21.03 -12.06 12.26
N GLY A 17 21.05 -13.39 12.18
CA GLY A 17 20.81 -14.13 10.94
C GLY A 17 19.35 -14.03 10.48
N ALA A 18 18.40 -14.02 11.43
CA ALA A 18 17.01 -13.70 11.13
C ALA A 18 16.86 -12.22 10.68
N LEU A 19 17.65 -11.30 11.26
CA LEU A 19 17.71 -9.91 10.81
C LEU A 19 18.34 -9.73 9.42
N GLU A 20 19.29 -10.58 9.02
CA GLU A 20 19.84 -10.63 7.66
C GLU A 20 18.84 -11.18 6.64
N GLU A 21 17.99 -12.15 7.03
CA GLU A 21 16.85 -12.60 6.22
C GLU A 21 15.70 -11.57 6.17
N ILE A 22 15.69 -10.62 7.13
CA ILE A 22 14.87 -9.41 7.16
C ILE A 22 15.53 -8.26 6.38
N ALA A 23 16.80 -8.39 5.99
CA ALA A 23 17.50 -7.34 5.26
C ALA A 23 16.84 -7.10 3.91
N ASN A 24 16.65 -5.81 3.64
CA ASN A 24 15.97 -5.28 2.48
C ASN A 24 16.52 -5.85 1.16
N THR A 25 15.62 -6.31 0.29
CA THR A 25 15.98 -6.81 -1.05
C THR A 25 16.29 -5.69 -2.04
N SER A 26 15.89 -4.44 -1.74
CA SER A 26 16.17 -3.29 -2.60
C SER A 26 17.58 -2.73 -2.37
N SER A 27 18.35 -2.61 -3.44
CA SER A 27 19.69 -2.01 -3.46
C SER A 27 19.68 -0.50 -3.23
N THR A 28 18.51 0.15 -3.34
CA THR A 28 18.32 1.60 -3.13
C THR A 28 17.00 1.83 -2.36
N PRO A 29 16.98 1.67 -1.02
CA PRO A 29 15.77 1.89 -0.24
C PRO A 29 15.22 3.31 -0.38
N VAL A 30 13.93 3.44 -0.66
CA VAL A 30 13.19 4.69 -0.49
C VAL A 30 12.57 4.67 0.92
N LEU A 31 12.93 5.67 1.72
CA LEU A 31 12.40 5.87 3.06
C LEU A 31 11.51 7.13 3.05
N LEU A 32 10.23 6.94 3.34
CA LEU A 32 9.26 8.03 3.49
C LEU A 32 8.84 8.12 4.95
N ASN A 33 9.04 9.26 5.59
CA ASN A 33 8.39 9.48 6.88
C ASN A 33 6.86 9.56 6.69
N TYR A 34 6.09 9.43 7.78
CA TYR A 34 4.63 9.43 7.71
C TYR A 34 4.05 10.69 7.05
N SER A 35 4.64 11.87 7.26
CA SER A 35 4.19 13.10 6.60
C SER A 35 4.40 13.05 5.09
N GLN A 36 5.56 12.56 4.63
CA GLN A 36 5.86 12.36 3.21
C GLN A 36 4.93 11.32 2.57
N HIS A 37 4.65 10.23 3.28
CA HIS A 37 3.69 9.24 2.84
C HIS A 37 2.28 9.84 2.67
N TYR A 38 1.81 10.64 3.64
CA TYR A 38 0.49 11.25 3.54
C TYR A 38 0.41 12.29 2.41
N THR A 39 1.48 13.06 2.19
CA THR A 39 1.57 13.95 1.02
C THR A 39 1.52 13.17 -0.28
N LEU A 40 2.30 12.10 -0.41
CA LEU A 40 2.27 11.23 -1.60
C LEU A 40 0.86 10.71 -1.88
N LEU A 41 0.19 10.15 -0.87
CA LEU A 41 -1.19 9.69 -1.03
C LEU A 41 -2.13 10.83 -1.40
N ALA A 42 -1.98 11.99 -0.77
CA ALA A 42 -2.82 13.15 -1.01
C ALA A 42 -2.69 13.67 -2.44
N ASP A 43 -1.48 13.67 -2.98
CA ASP A 43 -1.18 14.07 -4.35
C ASP A 43 -1.79 13.08 -5.35
N LEU A 44 -1.57 11.77 -5.14
CA LEU A 44 -2.15 10.72 -5.98
C LEU A 44 -3.68 10.73 -5.97
N VAL A 45 -4.29 10.91 -4.79
CA VAL A 45 -5.75 11.03 -4.65
C VAL A 45 -6.27 12.27 -5.36
N SER A 46 -5.59 13.41 -5.22
CA SER A 46 -6.02 14.65 -5.89
C SER A 46 -5.95 14.51 -7.41
N GLU A 47 -4.84 13.99 -7.93
CA GLU A 47 -4.69 13.76 -9.37
C GLU A 47 -5.72 12.75 -9.91
N ALA A 48 -5.99 11.67 -9.16
CA ALA A 48 -6.98 10.67 -9.54
C ALA A 48 -8.39 11.25 -9.61
N ARG A 49 -8.78 12.11 -8.66
CA ARG A 49 -10.11 12.76 -8.66
C ARG A 49 -10.27 13.75 -9.80
N ASP A 50 -9.19 14.41 -10.20
CA ASP A 50 -9.20 15.29 -11.38
C ASP A 50 -9.26 14.48 -12.69
N ALA A 51 -8.69 13.27 -12.71
CA ALA A 51 -8.63 12.41 -13.89
C ALA A 51 -9.88 11.53 -14.09
N PHE A 52 -10.53 11.11 -13.01
CA PHE A 52 -11.61 10.11 -13.03
C PHE A 52 -12.89 10.67 -12.40
N ASN A 53 -13.96 10.74 -13.19
CA ASN A 53 -15.24 11.26 -12.71
C ASN A 53 -15.98 10.21 -11.86
N GLY A 54 -16.35 10.58 -10.64
CA GLY A 54 -17.15 9.72 -9.75
C GLY A 54 -16.40 8.49 -9.22
N VAL A 55 -15.07 8.53 -9.20
CA VAL A 55 -14.24 7.44 -8.68
C VAL A 55 -14.31 7.37 -7.16
N THR A 56 -14.45 6.15 -6.63
CA THR A 56 -14.16 5.85 -5.23
C THR A 56 -12.71 5.42 -5.09
N ILE A 57 -11.96 6.01 -4.17
CA ILE A 57 -10.54 5.72 -3.99
C ILE A 57 -10.32 5.03 -2.66
N PHE A 58 -9.62 3.91 -2.66
CA PHE A 58 -9.04 3.34 -1.45
C PHE A 58 -7.53 3.54 -1.49
N ALA A 59 -6.98 4.19 -0.48
CA ALA A 59 -5.54 4.31 -0.32
C ALA A 59 -5.09 3.45 0.87
N ARG A 60 -4.14 2.55 0.60
CA ARG A 60 -3.46 1.81 1.66
C ARG A 60 -2.77 2.83 2.57
N PHE A 61 -3.18 2.84 3.81
CA PHE A 61 -2.72 3.78 4.80
C PHE A 61 -1.87 3.08 5.83
N SER A 62 -0.71 3.64 6.14
CA SER A 62 0.12 3.22 7.26
C SER A 62 0.59 4.44 8.03
N GLY A 63 0.23 4.51 9.30
CA GLY A 63 0.78 5.52 10.20
C GLY A 63 0.01 5.72 11.49
N PRO A 64 0.61 6.44 12.45
CA PRO A 64 -0.04 6.74 13.72
C PRO A 64 -1.22 7.69 13.50
N TYR A 65 -2.34 7.40 14.17
CA TYR A 65 -3.57 8.20 14.13
C TYR A 65 -3.43 9.64 14.66
N MET A 66 -2.25 10.04 15.16
CA MET A 66 -2.02 11.33 15.80
C MET A 66 -1.54 12.44 14.86
N LEU A 67 -1.27 12.13 13.59
CA LEU A 67 -0.85 13.11 12.60
C LEU A 67 -2.05 13.67 11.82
N SER A 68 -2.01 14.96 11.51
CA SER A 68 -3.04 15.60 10.68
C SER A 68 -3.02 15.03 9.26
N LEU A 69 -4.19 14.59 8.80
CA LEU A 69 -4.38 14.12 7.43
C LEU A 69 -4.65 15.30 6.47
N PRO A 70 -4.05 15.31 5.28
CA PRO A 70 -4.43 16.22 4.21
C PRO A 70 -5.92 16.12 3.88
N LYS A 71 -6.55 17.25 3.52
CA LYS A 71 -7.99 17.34 3.23
C LYS A 71 -8.45 16.37 2.14
N SER A 72 -7.61 16.12 1.12
CA SER A 72 -7.92 15.18 0.03
C SER A 72 -8.10 13.75 0.53
N LEU A 73 -7.38 13.33 1.57
CA LEU A 73 -7.53 12.01 2.19
C LEU A 73 -8.76 11.88 3.09
N LEU A 74 -9.44 12.98 3.38
CA LEU A 74 -10.66 13.04 4.17
C LEU A 74 -11.91 13.28 3.31
N ALA A 75 -11.77 13.18 1.99
CA ALA A 75 -12.89 13.33 1.07
C ALA A 75 -13.87 12.14 1.23
N PRO A 76 -15.18 12.36 1.02
CA PRO A 76 -16.20 11.33 1.26
C PRO A 76 -16.07 10.11 0.33
N ASP A 77 -15.40 10.28 -0.80
CA ASP A 77 -15.07 9.27 -1.81
C ASP A 77 -13.72 8.58 -1.57
N VAL A 78 -13.06 8.85 -0.44
CA VAL A 78 -11.73 8.30 -0.11
C VAL A 78 -11.78 7.46 1.16
N PHE A 79 -11.33 6.21 1.02
CA PHE A 79 -11.22 5.23 2.09
C PHE A 79 -9.76 4.97 2.41
N LEU A 80 -9.44 4.88 3.71
CA LEU A 80 -8.09 4.61 4.21
C LEU A 80 -8.10 3.32 5.01
N GLY A 81 -7.16 2.42 4.74
CA GLY A 81 -7.04 1.18 5.51
C GLY A 81 -5.82 0.36 5.12
N HIS A 82 -5.64 -0.79 5.75
CA HIS A 82 -4.47 -1.64 5.51
C HIS A 82 -4.68 -2.68 4.40
N ASP A 83 -5.92 -3.11 4.19
CA ASP A 83 -6.28 -4.12 3.21
C ASP A 83 -7.42 -3.62 2.31
N PRO A 84 -7.09 -3.18 1.08
CA PRO A 84 -8.09 -2.71 0.13
C PRO A 84 -9.04 -3.83 -0.36
N HIS A 85 -8.60 -5.08 -0.37
CA HIS A 85 -9.38 -6.20 -0.92
C HIS A 85 -10.51 -6.59 0.03
N THR A 86 -10.24 -6.61 1.34
CA THR A 86 -11.28 -6.81 2.35
C THR A 86 -12.34 -5.71 2.29
N TRP A 87 -11.95 -4.46 2.03
CA TRP A 87 -12.90 -3.37 1.83
C TRP A 87 -13.76 -3.59 0.59
N LEU A 88 -13.14 -3.88 -0.56
CA LEU A 88 -13.85 -4.07 -1.82
C LEU A 88 -14.88 -5.21 -1.76
N ALA A 89 -14.54 -6.31 -1.09
CA ALA A 89 -15.45 -7.45 -0.90
C ALA A 89 -16.72 -7.09 -0.11
N GLY A 90 -16.68 -6.05 0.72
CA GLY A 90 -17.82 -5.59 1.52
C GLY A 90 -18.71 -4.55 0.83
N VAL A 91 -18.35 -4.08 -0.36
CA VAL A 91 -19.08 -3.01 -1.06
C VAL A 91 -19.80 -3.58 -2.30
N PRO A 92 -21.14 -3.77 -2.24
CA PRO A 92 -21.90 -4.19 -3.41
C PRO A 92 -21.98 -3.04 -4.42
N ASP A 93 -21.51 -3.30 -5.64
CA ASP A 93 -21.49 -2.36 -6.77
C ASP A 93 -20.83 -1.00 -6.45
N PRO A 94 -19.49 -0.96 -6.27
CA PRO A 94 -18.79 0.23 -5.80
C PRO A 94 -18.67 1.33 -6.87
N GLY A 95 -19.21 1.14 -8.08
CA GLY A 95 -18.95 2.01 -9.22
C GLY A 95 -17.47 1.97 -9.64
N PRO A 96 -16.95 3.05 -10.27
CA PRO A 96 -15.54 3.15 -10.58
C PRO A 96 -14.69 3.19 -9.30
N VAL A 97 -13.71 2.30 -9.20
CA VAL A 97 -12.83 2.18 -8.03
C VAL A 97 -11.38 2.30 -8.45
N LEU A 98 -10.60 3.03 -7.65
CA LEU A 98 -9.14 3.04 -7.71
C LEU A 98 -8.57 2.61 -6.35
N LEU A 99 -7.75 1.57 -6.34
CA LEU A 99 -6.96 1.18 -5.18
C LEU A 99 -5.53 1.69 -5.38
N ILE A 100 -4.98 2.34 -4.37
CA ILE A 100 -3.61 2.85 -4.34
C ILE A 100 -2.89 2.16 -3.17
N SER A 101 -1.86 1.38 -3.46
CA SER A 101 -1.09 0.65 -2.46
C SER A 101 0.38 0.85 -2.68
N ASP A 102 1.10 1.36 -1.69
CA ASP A 102 2.55 1.46 -1.74
C ASP A 102 3.22 0.53 -0.72
N HIS A 103 4.45 0.15 -1.04
CA HIS A 103 5.37 -0.63 -0.23
C HIS A 103 6.68 0.14 -0.03
N PHE A 104 6.58 1.46 0.21
CA PHE A 104 7.71 2.25 0.68
C PHE A 104 7.98 1.99 2.16
N ARG A 105 9.22 2.21 2.59
CA ARG A 105 9.57 2.02 4.01
C ARG A 105 9.22 3.28 4.79
N ARG A 106 8.68 3.11 5.99
CA ARG A 106 8.41 4.20 6.94
C ARG A 106 9.40 4.25 8.08
N ASP A 107 10.07 3.14 8.33
CA ASP A 107 11.15 3.02 9.30
C ASP A 107 12.25 2.05 8.82
N THR A 108 13.25 1.82 9.67
CA THR A 108 14.41 0.99 9.37
C THR A 108 14.15 -0.51 9.50
N ILE A 109 12.97 -0.94 9.92
CA ILE A 109 12.62 -2.35 10.13
C ILE A 109 11.54 -2.86 9.15
N GLU A 110 10.76 -1.96 8.55
CA GLU A 110 9.79 -2.30 7.51
C GLU A 110 10.48 -2.85 6.26
N ARG A 111 9.92 -3.96 5.74
CA ARG A 111 10.28 -4.54 4.43
C ARG A 111 9.47 -3.81 3.35
N GLY A 112 10.09 -2.84 2.70
CA GLY A 112 9.54 -2.15 1.55
C GLY A 112 10.39 -2.41 0.31
N ASP A 113 9.75 -2.81 -0.80
CA ASP A 113 10.40 -3.07 -2.09
C ASP A 113 10.36 -1.85 -3.02
N ASN A 114 9.94 -0.70 -2.51
CA ASN A 114 9.73 0.55 -3.24
C ASN A 114 8.63 0.47 -4.30
N SER A 115 7.72 -0.51 -4.24
CA SER A 115 6.63 -0.59 -5.21
C SER A 115 5.49 0.36 -4.88
N LEU A 116 4.87 0.89 -5.94
CA LEU A 116 3.57 1.54 -5.92
C LEU A 116 2.67 0.80 -6.90
N THR A 117 1.58 0.24 -6.40
CA THR A 117 0.59 -0.49 -7.17
C THR A 117 -0.71 0.29 -7.19
N CYS A 118 -1.27 0.45 -8.40
CA CYS A 118 -2.61 0.99 -8.60
C CYS A 118 -3.46 -0.05 -9.33
N GLN A 119 -4.68 -0.28 -8.85
CA GLN A 119 -5.64 -1.17 -9.48
C GLN A 119 -6.94 -0.41 -9.71
N ALA A 120 -7.57 -0.59 -10.86
CA ALA A 120 -8.73 0.16 -11.27
C ALA A 120 -9.85 -0.75 -11.77
N TRP A 121 -11.09 -0.45 -11.38
CA TRP A 121 -12.31 -1.09 -11.85
C TRP A 121 -13.28 -0.02 -12.34
N GLY A 122 -14.01 -0.28 -13.43
CA GLY A 122 -14.97 0.69 -13.97
C GLY A 122 -14.35 1.99 -14.48
N ILE A 123 -13.02 2.02 -14.68
CA ILE A 123 -12.26 3.14 -15.26
C ILE A 123 -11.72 2.69 -16.61
N GLU A 124 -11.86 3.53 -17.63
CA GLU A 124 -11.33 3.25 -18.97
C GLU A 124 -9.81 3.09 -18.97
N ASN A 125 -9.32 2.02 -19.62
CA ASN A 125 -7.91 1.64 -19.58
C ASN A 125 -6.95 2.74 -20.10
N ASP A 126 -7.32 3.45 -21.16
CA ASP A 126 -6.49 4.52 -21.73
C ASP A 126 -6.39 5.70 -20.77
N THR A 127 -7.51 6.05 -20.11
CA THR A 127 -7.58 7.10 -19.09
C THR A 127 -6.74 6.73 -17.88
N PHE A 128 -6.86 5.49 -17.38
CA PHE A 128 -6.05 4.97 -16.29
C PHE A 128 -4.56 4.95 -16.63
N THR A 129 -4.18 4.42 -17.78
CA THR A 129 -2.78 4.34 -18.21
C THR A 129 -2.16 5.73 -18.38
N SER A 130 -2.93 6.68 -18.94
CA SER A 130 -2.52 8.07 -19.08
C SER A 130 -2.28 8.74 -17.73
N TRP A 131 -3.20 8.58 -16.78
CA TRP A 131 -3.06 9.06 -15.41
C TRP A 131 -1.85 8.42 -14.71
N PHE A 132 -1.75 7.09 -14.73
CA PHE A 132 -0.69 6.37 -14.04
C PHE A 132 0.71 6.73 -14.58
N SER A 133 0.83 6.95 -15.89
CA SER A 133 2.10 7.39 -16.50
C SER A 133 2.51 8.80 -16.05
N ARG A 134 1.55 9.70 -15.76
CA ARG A 134 1.84 11.02 -15.19
C ARG A 134 2.16 10.94 -13.71
N ALA A 135 1.43 10.12 -12.97
CA ALA A 135 1.69 9.83 -11.57
C ALA A 135 3.08 9.18 -11.34
N GLN A 136 3.55 8.38 -12.32
CA GLN A 136 4.88 7.74 -12.31
C GLN A 136 6.07 8.71 -12.40
N VAL A 137 5.85 10.03 -12.56
CA VAL A 137 6.92 11.04 -12.46
C VAL A 137 7.55 11.10 -11.04
N THR A 138 7.04 10.34 -10.07
CA THR A 138 7.69 10.15 -8.74
C THR A 138 7.70 8.70 -8.21
N ALA A 139 7.71 7.66 -9.05
CA ALA A 139 7.91 6.28 -8.58
C ALA A 139 8.50 5.38 -9.67
N SER A 140 9.82 5.18 -9.64
CA SER A 140 10.47 4.11 -10.39
C SER A 140 10.41 2.82 -9.56
N LEU A 141 10.02 1.70 -10.20
CA LEU A 141 10.08 0.30 -9.75
C LEU A 141 8.73 -0.31 -9.31
N GLY A 142 8.33 -1.39 -9.98
CA GLY A 142 7.30 -2.33 -9.51
C GLY A 142 6.17 -2.58 -10.52
N SER A 143 5.88 -3.85 -10.78
CA SER A 143 5.02 -4.38 -11.85
C SER A 143 3.59 -3.84 -11.91
N ILE A 144 3.07 -3.75 -13.13
CA ILE A 144 1.64 -3.63 -13.45
C ILE A 144 1.01 -5.02 -13.30
N THR A 145 0.12 -5.20 -12.32
CA THR A 145 -0.75 -6.38 -12.26
C THR A 145 -2.14 -6.00 -12.75
N TYR A 146 -2.51 -6.55 -13.90
CA TYR A 146 -3.80 -6.38 -14.56
C TYR A 146 -4.81 -7.37 -13.98
N GLY A 147 -6.04 -6.91 -13.72
CA GLY A 147 -7.13 -7.76 -13.25
C GLY A 147 -8.45 -7.29 -13.87
N HIS A 148 -8.63 -7.49 -15.17
CA HIS A 148 -9.91 -7.21 -15.84
C HIS A 148 -10.96 -8.31 -15.60
N ASP A 149 -10.55 -9.54 -15.29
CA ASP A 149 -11.45 -10.71 -15.20
C ASP A 149 -11.51 -11.38 -13.82
N ALA A 150 -10.91 -10.79 -12.78
CA ALA A 150 -10.85 -11.42 -11.46
C ALA A 150 -12.18 -11.33 -10.66
N ALA A 151 -13.21 -10.66 -11.16
CA ALA A 151 -14.50 -10.63 -10.45
C ALA A 151 -15.24 -11.98 -10.52
N GLU A 152 -15.10 -12.74 -11.62
CA GLU A 152 -15.79 -14.03 -11.76
C GLU A 152 -15.04 -15.20 -11.13
N GLU A 153 -13.70 -15.18 -11.10
CA GLU A 153 -12.91 -16.31 -10.56
C GLU A 153 -12.78 -16.30 -9.02
N TRP A 154 -12.98 -15.15 -8.38
CA TRP A 154 -12.73 -14.98 -6.93
C TRP A 154 -13.98 -15.05 -6.05
N LEU A 155 -15.17 -14.87 -6.61
CA LEU A 155 -16.42 -15.14 -5.89
C LEU A 155 -16.61 -16.63 -5.57
N ASP A 156 -15.97 -17.53 -6.33
CA ASP A 156 -16.02 -18.98 -6.10
C ASP A 156 -15.07 -19.46 -4.98
N HIS A 157 -14.07 -18.66 -4.58
CA HIS A 157 -13.12 -19.02 -3.51
C HIS A 157 -13.46 -18.42 -2.14
N ALA A 158 -14.53 -17.62 -2.06
CA ALA A 158 -15.03 -17.01 -0.83
C ALA A 158 -16.32 -17.68 -0.28
N ALA A 159 -16.65 -18.88 -0.79
CA ALA A 159 -17.77 -19.71 -0.32
C ALA A 159 -17.31 -20.83 0.63
#